data_AF-A0A7W5V449-F1
#
_entry.id   AF-A0A7W5V449-F1
#
_cell.length_a   1.000
_cell.length_b   1.000
_cell.length_c   1.000
_cell.angle_alpha   90.00
_cell.angle_beta   90.00
_cell.angle_gamma   90.00
#
_symmetry.space_group_name_H-M   'P 1'
#
loop_
_entity.id
_entity.type
_entity.pdbx_description
1 polymer ?
#
loop_
_entity_poly.entity_id
_entity_poly.type
_entity_poly.pdbx_seq_one_letter_code
_entity_poly.pdbx_strand_id
1 'polypeptide(L)'
;MLMTLAVTASLVLSGTPSAAEPVSFRGATIQVPSSWKVKKTDWGALHVLTGGCGRRAMECRGFWLLGPSGIKHASENNPFRVDQPYHPSSGVMPCTHDKRYYSSPMPAKPSVSGLRQVGSGHKAYYRQWKVTCHTERGRPTKISYPQRIWYLPSSKILVVDEWDTPGLGAMLRRASWR
;
A
#
# COMPACT_ATOMS: atom_id res chain seq x y z
N MET A 1 54.70 32.39 -11.20
CA MET A 1 53.97 31.37 -10.42
C MET A 1 52.60 31.22 -11.08
N LEU A 2 52.47 30.32 -12.07
CA LEU A 2 51.22 30.09 -12.80
C LEU A 2 50.43 28.99 -12.07
N MET A 3 49.21 29.33 -11.66
CA MET A 3 48.32 28.46 -10.91
C MET A 3 47.33 27.82 -11.89
N THR A 4 47.54 26.54 -12.22
CA THR A 4 46.67 25.77 -13.11
C THR A 4 45.45 25.29 -12.31
N LEU A 5 44.27 25.81 -12.62
CA LEU A 5 42.99 25.33 -12.09
C LEU A 5 42.55 24.08 -12.86
N ALA A 6 42.55 22.92 -12.19
CA ALA A 6 41.96 21.69 -12.71
C ALA A 6 40.45 21.70 -12.44
N VAL A 7 39.65 21.75 -13.50
CA VAL A 7 38.19 21.59 -13.44
C VAL A 7 37.87 20.10 -13.43
N THR A 8 37.44 19.57 -12.29
CA THR A 8 36.92 18.20 -12.18
C THR A 8 35.44 18.18 -12.55
N ALA A 9 35.11 17.58 -13.69
CA ALA A 9 33.72 17.31 -14.08
C ALA A 9 33.19 16.08 -13.31
N SER A 10 32.22 16.29 -12.43
CA SER A 10 31.50 15.20 -11.76
C SER A 10 30.50 14.58 -12.74
N LEU A 11 30.76 13.35 -13.17
CA LEU A 11 29.78 12.53 -13.91
C LEU A 11 28.65 12.14 -12.96
N VAL A 12 27.51 12.81 -13.08
CA VAL A 12 26.26 12.39 -12.44
C VAL A 12 25.77 11.16 -13.20
N LEU A 13 25.90 9.96 -12.62
CA LEU A 13 25.25 8.76 -13.16
C LEU A 13 23.74 8.94 -13.04
N SER A 14 23.11 9.42 -14.11
CA SER A 14 21.68 9.31 -14.32
C SER A 14 21.33 7.84 -14.45
N GLY A 15 20.96 7.21 -13.33
CA GLY A 15 20.39 5.87 -13.36
C GLY A 15 19.22 5.84 -14.32
N THR A 16 19.22 4.89 -15.25
CA THR A 16 18.11 4.68 -16.19
C THR A 16 16.81 4.56 -15.39
N PRO A 17 15.74 5.30 -15.70
CA PRO A 17 14.48 5.11 -15.01
C PRO A 17 14.10 3.64 -15.15
N SER A 18 13.93 2.97 -14.00
CA SER A 18 13.46 1.58 -13.97
C SER A 18 12.20 1.52 -14.83
N ALA A 19 12.21 0.66 -15.85
CA ALA A 19 11.09 0.50 -16.75
C ALA A 19 9.82 0.31 -15.92
N ALA A 20 8.77 1.06 -16.24
CA ALA A 20 7.48 0.97 -15.55
C ALA A 20 6.44 0.49 -16.55
N GLU A 21 5.54 -0.36 -16.08
CA GLU A 21 4.46 -0.95 -16.85
C GLU A 21 3.12 -0.36 -16.40
N PRO A 22 2.22 -0.04 -17.34
CA PRO A 22 0.89 0.46 -17.03
C PRO A 22 0.00 -0.65 -16.48
N VAL A 23 -0.57 -0.42 -15.29
CA VAL A 23 -1.55 -1.32 -14.66
C VAL A 23 -2.88 -0.59 -14.55
N SER A 24 -3.86 -1.06 -15.31
CA SER A 24 -5.21 -0.50 -15.33
C SER A 24 -6.14 -1.24 -14.37
N PHE A 25 -6.88 -0.47 -13.56
CA PHE A 25 -7.86 -0.97 -12.61
C PHE A 25 -9.01 0.03 -12.47
N ARG A 26 -10.21 -0.37 -12.91
CA ARG A 26 -11.46 0.41 -12.75
C ARG A 26 -11.34 1.87 -13.22
N GLY A 27 -10.82 2.08 -14.43
CA GLY A 27 -10.65 3.40 -15.05
C GLY A 27 -9.36 4.13 -14.65
N ALA A 28 -8.72 3.76 -13.54
CA ALA A 28 -7.41 4.26 -13.17
C ALA A 28 -6.30 3.45 -13.82
N THR A 29 -5.22 4.09 -14.27
CA THR A 29 -3.98 3.44 -14.67
C THR A 29 -2.82 3.99 -13.86
N ILE A 30 -2.08 3.09 -13.20
CA ILE A 30 -0.87 3.41 -12.45
C ILE A 30 0.37 2.84 -13.15
N GLN A 31 1.49 3.55 -13.06
CA GLN A 31 2.78 3.10 -13.60
C GLN A 31 3.53 2.33 -12.52
N VAL A 32 3.58 1.01 -12.66
CA VAL A 32 4.19 0.09 -11.69
C VAL A 32 5.59 -0.31 -12.19
N PRO A 33 6.66 -0.27 -11.37
CA PRO A 33 7.97 -0.76 -11.78
C PRO A 33 7.88 -2.19 -12.35
N SER A 34 8.50 -2.46 -13.49
CA SER A 34 8.46 -3.77 -14.18
C SER A 34 9.08 -4.89 -13.35
N SER A 35 9.88 -4.55 -12.35
CA SER A 35 10.39 -5.50 -11.36
C SER A 35 9.33 -6.00 -10.37
N TRP A 36 8.18 -5.32 -10.27
CA TRP A 36 7.07 -5.71 -9.40
C TRP A 36 6.11 -6.63 -10.14
N LYS A 37 5.48 -7.55 -9.41
CA LYS A 37 4.56 -8.54 -10.00
C LYS A 37 3.12 -8.19 -9.69
N VAL A 38 2.27 -8.14 -10.70
CA VAL A 38 0.83 -7.88 -10.52
C VAL A 38 0.08 -9.21 -10.61
N LYS A 39 -0.59 -9.60 -9.52
CA LYS A 39 -1.45 -10.79 -9.48
C LYS A 39 -2.91 -10.38 -9.48
N LYS A 40 -3.67 -10.90 -10.44
CA LYS A 40 -5.14 -10.86 -10.41
C LYS A 40 -5.66 -11.93 -9.46
N THR A 41 -6.81 -11.69 -8.88
CA THR A 41 -7.48 -12.61 -7.96
C THR A 41 -8.94 -12.80 -8.35
N ASP A 42 -9.54 -13.91 -7.95
CA ASP A 42 -10.86 -14.34 -8.44
C ASP A 42 -12.01 -13.39 -8.01
N TRP A 43 -11.85 -12.73 -6.87
CA TRP A 43 -12.74 -11.67 -6.38
C TRP A 43 -12.50 -10.28 -7.01
N GLY A 44 -11.79 -10.19 -8.13
CA GLY A 44 -11.66 -8.94 -8.90
C GLY A 44 -10.77 -7.88 -8.23
N ALA A 45 -9.83 -8.30 -7.39
CA ALA A 45 -8.76 -7.46 -6.86
C ALA A 45 -7.42 -7.72 -7.55
N LEU A 46 -6.50 -6.76 -7.43
CA LEU A 46 -5.08 -6.92 -7.79
C LEU A 46 -4.21 -6.90 -6.54
N HIS A 47 -3.23 -7.79 -6.47
CA HIS A 47 -2.11 -7.70 -5.52
C HIS A 47 -0.86 -7.30 -6.29
N VAL A 48 -0.31 -6.12 -6.00
CA VAL A 48 0.96 -5.66 -6.55
C VAL A 48 2.08 -6.00 -5.58
N LEU A 49 2.89 -7.00 -5.95
CA LEU A 49 3.99 -7.53 -5.17
C LEU A 49 5.29 -6.76 -5.47
N THR A 50 5.87 -6.15 -4.44
CA THR A 50 7.04 -5.27 -4.57
C THR A 50 8.37 -5.97 -4.25
N GLY A 51 8.32 -7.25 -3.86
CA GLY A 51 9.49 -8.05 -3.55
C GLY A 51 9.16 -9.50 -3.20
N GLY A 52 10.13 -10.17 -2.58
CA GLY A 52 9.98 -11.56 -2.12
C GLY A 52 8.98 -11.72 -0.98
N CYS A 53 8.47 -12.94 -0.82
CA CYS A 53 7.58 -13.31 0.28
C CYS A 53 8.42 -13.85 1.44
N GLY A 54 8.47 -13.12 2.56
CA GLY A 54 9.19 -13.59 3.74
C GLY A 54 8.51 -14.85 4.32
N ARG A 55 9.30 -15.84 4.75
CA ARG A 55 8.77 -17.12 5.32
C ARG A 55 7.79 -16.91 6.47
N ARG A 56 8.00 -15.84 7.25
CA ARG A 56 7.16 -15.48 8.39
C ARG A 56 6.04 -14.51 8.02
N ALA A 57 6.07 -13.86 6.87
CA ALA A 57 5.01 -12.91 6.52
C ALA A 57 3.69 -13.65 6.29
N MET A 58 2.60 -13.09 6.79
CA MET A 58 1.25 -13.61 6.52
C MET A 58 0.86 -13.35 5.06
N GLU A 59 1.21 -12.16 4.56
CA GLU A 59 1.05 -11.78 3.17
C GLU A 59 2.40 -11.39 2.57
N CYS A 60 2.57 -11.56 1.27
CA CYS A 60 3.80 -11.11 0.61
C CYS A 60 3.87 -9.58 0.55
N ARG A 61 5.09 -9.03 0.51
CA ARG A 61 5.29 -7.59 0.46
C ARG A 61 4.63 -6.99 -0.78
N GLY A 62 3.76 -6.00 -0.56
CA GLY A 62 2.99 -5.41 -1.63
C GLY A 62 1.83 -4.56 -1.12
N PHE A 63 0.93 -4.23 -2.03
CA PHE A 63 -0.32 -3.55 -1.73
C PHE A 63 -1.45 -4.11 -2.58
N TRP A 64 -2.66 -3.93 -2.08
CA TRP A 64 -3.89 -4.39 -2.71
C TRP A 64 -4.59 -3.25 -3.43
N LEU A 65 -5.18 -3.55 -4.59
CA LEU A 65 -6.20 -2.75 -5.26
C LEU A 65 -7.50 -3.56 -5.22
N LEU A 66 -8.39 -3.19 -4.32
CA LEU A 66 -9.67 -3.87 -4.14
C LEU A 66 -10.77 -3.18 -4.95
N GLY A 67 -11.54 -3.98 -5.68
CA GLY A 67 -12.74 -3.57 -6.38
C GLY A 67 -13.99 -3.77 -5.53
N PRO A 68 -15.20 -3.66 -6.11
CA PRO A 68 -16.46 -3.75 -5.37
C PRO A 68 -16.61 -5.02 -4.52
N SER A 69 -16.22 -6.18 -5.07
CA SER A 69 -16.31 -7.46 -4.33
C SER A 69 -15.39 -7.47 -3.11
N GLY A 70 -14.14 -7.04 -3.25
CA GLY A 70 -13.23 -6.93 -2.10
C GLY A 70 -13.65 -5.86 -1.10
N ILE A 71 -14.16 -4.73 -1.56
CA ILE A 71 -14.71 -3.67 -0.71
C ILE A 71 -15.90 -4.16 0.11
N LYS A 72 -16.74 -5.05 -0.43
CA LYS A 72 -17.91 -5.61 0.27
C LYS A 72 -17.54 -6.45 1.50
N HIS A 73 -16.31 -6.95 1.57
CA HIS A 73 -15.83 -7.85 2.63
C HIS A 73 -14.58 -7.32 3.35
N ALA A 74 -14.32 -6.02 3.25
CA ALA A 74 -13.09 -5.40 3.72
C ALA A 74 -13.10 -4.99 5.21
N SER A 75 -14.22 -5.18 5.92
CA SER A 75 -14.35 -4.88 7.34
C SER A 75 -15.24 -5.90 8.06
N GLU A 76 -14.64 -6.88 8.73
CA GLU A 76 -15.30 -7.96 9.44
C GLU A 76 -16.37 -8.63 8.57
N ASN A 77 -16.01 -8.98 7.33
CA ASN A 77 -16.91 -9.47 6.27
C ASN A 77 -18.02 -8.50 5.81
N ASN A 78 -18.04 -7.27 6.30
CA ASN A 78 -18.93 -6.19 5.88
C ASN A 78 -18.23 -5.20 4.92
N PRO A 79 -19.02 -4.32 4.25
CA PRO A 79 -18.46 -3.29 3.39
C PRO A 79 -17.50 -2.35 4.11
N PHE A 80 -16.44 -1.95 3.41
CA PHE A 80 -15.48 -0.97 3.91
C PHE A 80 -16.14 0.38 4.24
N ARG A 81 -15.70 1.01 5.33
CA ARG A 81 -16.05 2.38 5.70
C ARG A 81 -14.79 3.17 6.00
N VAL A 82 -14.79 4.46 5.66
CA VAL A 82 -13.59 5.32 5.75
C VAL A 82 -13.16 5.63 7.20
N ASP A 83 -14.04 5.41 8.17
CA ASP A 83 -13.82 5.65 9.59
C ASP A 83 -13.21 4.45 10.32
N GLN A 84 -13.04 3.31 9.64
CA GLN A 84 -12.47 2.10 10.20
C GLN A 84 -11.27 1.58 9.38
N PRO A 85 -10.35 0.83 10.01
CA PRO A 85 -9.27 0.18 9.31
C PRO A 85 -9.75 -0.92 8.36
N TYR A 86 -8.85 -1.36 7.46
CA TYR A 86 -9.06 -2.58 6.69
C TYR A 86 -8.86 -3.81 7.58
N HIS A 87 -9.90 -4.64 7.71
CA HIS A 87 -9.87 -5.86 8.52
C HIS A 87 -10.87 -6.84 7.92
N PRO A 88 -10.52 -7.65 6.91
CA PRO A 88 -11.53 -8.45 6.19
C PRO A 88 -12.12 -9.60 7.02
N SER A 89 -11.45 -10.07 8.06
CA SER A 89 -11.92 -11.16 8.94
C SER A 89 -12.75 -10.65 10.12
N SER A 90 -13.74 -11.42 10.59
CA SER A 90 -14.53 -11.12 11.81
C SER A 90 -13.84 -11.55 13.12
N GLY A 91 -12.56 -11.92 13.06
CA GLY A 91 -11.80 -12.39 14.20
C GLY A 91 -10.38 -11.85 14.22
N VAL A 92 -9.58 -12.38 15.14
CA VAL A 92 -8.16 -12.03 15.27
C VAL A 92 -7.44 -12.44 13.98
N MET A 93 -6.69 -11.52 13.37
CA MET A 93 -5.86 -11.82 12.20
C MET A 93 -4.41 -12.03 12.59
N PRO A 94 -3.67 -12.90 11.88
CA PRO A 94 -2.22 -12.93 11.98
C PRO A 94 -1.62 -11.57 11.62
N CYS A 95 -0.54 -11.20 12.31
CA CYS A 95 0.22 -9.99 12.02
C CYS A 95 0.87 -10.10 10.63
N THR A 96 0.66 -9.10 9.77
CA THR A 96 1.07 -9.11 8.36
C THR A 96 2.56 -9.43 8.17
N HIS A 97 3.41 -8.88 9.04
CA HIS A 97 4.88 -9.03 8.94
C HIS A 97 5.42 -10.32 9.58
N ASP A 98 4.70 -10.92 10.54
CA ASP A 98 5.09 -12.16 11.20
C ASP A 98 3.88 -12.94 11.73
N LYS A 99 3.50 -13.98 11.00
CA LYS A 99 2.32 -14.84 11.23
C LYS A 99 2.34 -15.65 12.53
N ARG A 100 3.40 -15.56 13.32
CA ARG A 100 3.46 -16.11 14.69
C ARG A 100 2.78 -15.20 15.72
N TYR A 101 2.49 -13.97 15.34
CA TYR A 101 1.81 -12.96 16.15
C TYR A 101 0.48 -12.60 15.53
N TYR A 102 -0.30 -11.82 16.27
CA TYR A 102 -1.63 -11.37 15.90
C TYR A 102 -1.67 -9.85 15.82
N SER A 103 -2.44 -9.29 14.89
CA SER A 103 -2.69 -7.85 14.90
C SER A 103 -3.49 -7.46 16.14
N SER A 104 -3.14 -6.33 16.75
CA SER A 104 -3.93 -5.74 17.81
C SER A 104 -5.33 -5.39 17.30
N PRO A 105 -6.33 -5.28 18.18
CA PRO A 105 -7.47 -4.44 17.90
C PRO A 105 -6.95 -3.07 17.44
N MET A 106 -7.35 -2.66 16.25
CA MET A 106 -6.83 -1.43 15.67
C MET A 106 -7.48 -0.22 16.34
N PRO A 107 -6.75 0.90 16.53
CA PRO A 107 -7.33 2.09 17.12
C PRO A 107 -8.53 2.58 16.29
N ALA A 108 -9.61 2.99 16.96
CA ALA A 108 -10.78 3.54 16.30
C ALA A 108 -10.47 4.82 15.48
N LYS A 109 -9.40 5.54 15.82
CA LYS A 109 -9.00 6.78 15.14
C LYS A 109 -7.70 6.59 14.35
N PRO A 110 -7.65 7.06 13.09
CA PRO A 110 -6.43 7.03 12.30
C PRO A 110 -5.38 8.00 12.89
N SER A 111 -4.10 7.65 12.79
CA SER A 111 -2.99 8.54 13.13
C SER A 111 -2.78 9.65 12.09
N VAL A 112 -3.20 9.41 10.84
CA VAL A 112 -3.21 10.42 9.77
C VAL A 112 -4.51 10.31 8.99
N SER A 113 -5.15 11.43 8.72
CA SER A 113 -6.36 11.49 7.90
C SER A 113 -6.33 12.70 6.96
N GLY A 114 -7.01 12.58 5.82
CA GLY A 114 -7.16 13.68 4.87
C GLY A 114 -7.60 13.20 3.49
N LEU A 115 -7.51 14.09 2.50
CA LEU A 115 -7.65 13.76 1.10
C LEU A 115 -6.27 13.69 0.44
N ARG A 116 -6.08 12.73 -0.46
CA ARG A 116 -4.86 12.59 -1.27
C ARG A 116 -5.22 12.49 -2.74
N GLN A 117 -4.46 13.19 -3.57
CA GLN A 117 -4.62 13.12 -5.01
C GLN A 117 -4.29 11.72 -5.52
N VAL A 118 -5.12 11.19 -6.41
CA VAL A 118 -4.91 9.93 -7.11
C VAL A 118 -5.16 10.18 -8.59
N GLY A 119 -4.20 10.76 -9.30
CA GLY A 119 -4.37 11.21 -10.67
C GLY A 119 -5.16 12.51 -10.81
N SER A 120 -5.12 13.15 -11.98
CA SER A 120 -5.82 14.43 -12.19
C SER A 120 -7.33 14.30 -11.97
N GLY A 121 -7.95 15.28 -11.32
CA GLY A 121 -9.40 15.32 -11.05
C GLY A 121 -9.91 14.34 -9.98
N HIS A 122 -9.07 13.45 -9.45
CA HIS A 122 -9.48 12.38 -8.54
C HIS A 122 -8.77 12.47 -7.19
N LYS A 123 -9.53 12.48 -6.10
CA LYS A 123 -9.02 12.44 -4.73
C LYS A 123 -9.57 11.23 -4.00
N ALA A 124 -8.73 10.60 -3.20
CA ALA A 124 -9.10 9.52 -2.31
C ALA A 124 -9.17 10.02 -0.87
N TYR A 125 -10.06 9.44 -0.08
CA TYR A 125 -9.93 9.50 1.37
C TYR A 125 -8.69 8.71 1.77
N TYR A 126 -7.74 9.41 2.38
CA TYR A 126 -6.54 8.81 2.93
C TYR A 126 -6.70 8.63 4.43
N ARG A 127 -6.36 7.44 4.90
CA ARG A 127 -6.25 7.13 6.32
C ARG A 127 -5.00 6.30 6.56
N GLN A 128 -4.42 6.48 7.72
CA GLN A 128 -3.32 5.66 8.19
C GLN A 128 -3.57 5.30 9.64
N TRP A 129 -3.42 4.02 9.97
CA TRP A 129 -3.36 3.52 11.34
C TRP A 129 -1.98 2.96 11.63
N LYS A 130 -1.62 2.93 12.92
CA LYS A 130 -0.47 2.15 13.39
C LYS A 130 -1.01 0.84 13.95
N VAL A 131 -0.66 -0.27 13.33
CA VAL A 131 -1.00 -1.62 13.78
C VAL A 131 0.16 -2.13 14.64
N THR A 132 -0.13 -2.62 15.84
CA THR A 132 0.85 -3.31 16.69
C THR A 132 0.58 -4.80 16.69
N CYS A 133 1.63 -5.61 16.80
CA CYS A 133 1.47 -7.06 16.86
C CYS A 133 1.62 -7.57 18.29
N HIS A 134 0.81 -8.56 18.65
CA HIS A 134 0.74 -9.15 19.98
C HIS A 134 1.00 -10.65 19.93
N THR A 135 1.50 -11.21 21.02
CA THR A 135 1.52 -12.67 21.21
C THR A 135 0.10 -13.22 21.33
N GLU A 136 -0.06 -14.54 21.21
CA GLU A 136 -1.35 -15.22 21.43
C GLU A 136 -1.98 -14.87 22.79
N ARG A 137 -1.16 -14.64 23.82
CA ARG A 137 -1.60 -14.22 25.16
C ARG A 137 -1.85 -12.71 25.29
N GLY A 138 -1.93 -11.97 24.17
CA GLY A 138 -2.21 -10.54 24.13
C GLY A 138 -1.04 -9.62 24.50
N ARG A 139 0.18 -10.14 24.75
CA ARG A 139 1.32 -9.30 25.13
C ARG A 139 1.86 -8.53 23.91
N PRO A 140 2.12 -7.21 24.01
CA PRO A 140 2.64 -6.43 22.90
C PRO A 140 4.03 -6.92 22.49
N THR A 141 4.31 -6.90 21.20
CA THR A 141 5.64 -7.14 20.63
C THR A 141 6.28 -5.82 20.21
N LYS A 142 7.55 -5.87 19.77
CA LYS A 142 8.22 -4.72 19.13
C LYS A 142 7.81 -4.53 17.66
N ILE A 143 6.98 -5.42 17.11
CA ILE A 143 6.57 -5.36 15.70
C ILE A 143 5.34 -4.46 15.58
N SER A 144 5.45 -3.45 14.74
CA SER A 144 4.35 -2.58 14.34
C SER A 144 4.55 -2.12 12.91
N TYR A 145 3.46 -1.82 12.21
CA TYR A 145 3.48 -1.34 10.83
C TYR A 145 2.36 -0.33 10.58
N PRO A 146 2.52 0.57 9.60
CA PRO A 146 1.41 1.40 9.17
C PRO A 146 0.45 0.58 8.30
N GLN A 147 -0.85 0.76 8.49
CA GLN A 147 -1.85 0.38 7.50
C GLN A 147 -2.34 1.67 6.83
N ARG A 148 -1.94 1.87 5.58
CA ARG A 148 -2.30 3.04 4.75
C ARG A 148 -3.40 2.65 3.79
N ILE A 149 -4.40 3.50 3.64
CA ILE A 149 -5.46 3.30 2.65
C ILE A 149 -5.70 4.53 1.79
N TRP A 150 -6.15 4.28 0.56
CA TRP A 150 -6.72 5.29 -0.33
C TRP A 150 -8.07 4.77 -0.82
N TYR A 151 -9.15 5.37 -0.34
CA TYR A 151 -10.51 4.98 -0.71
C TYR A 151 -11.14 5.99 -1.68
N LEU A 152 -11.54 5.51 -2.86
CA LEU A 152 -12.25 6.26 -3.88
C LEU A 152 -13.66 5.67 -4.02
N PRO A 153 -14.67 6.19 -3.29
CA PRO A 153 -16.01 5.61 -3.26
C PRO A 153 -16.69 5.61 -4.63
N SER A 154 -16.61 6.72 -5.38
CA SER A 154 -17.24 6.85 -6.70
C SER A 154 -16.69 5.84 -7.71
N SER A 155 -15.36 5.66 -7.73
CA SER A 155 -14.70 4.68 -8.61
C SER A 155 -14.78 3.24 -8.06
N LYS A 156 -15.22 3.06 -6.81
CA LYS A 156 -15.25 1.79 -6.07
C LYS A 156 -13.87 1.12 -6.04
N ILE A 157 -12.86 1.89 -5.63
CA ILE A 157 -11.48 1.42 -5.47
C ILE A 157 -11.05 1.64 -4.02
N LEU A 158 -10.49 0.61 -3.40
CA LEU A 158 -9.78 0.71 -2.13
C LEU A 158 -8.35 0.22 -2.33
N VAL A 159 -7.38 1.10 -2.11
CA VAL A 159 -5.97 0.72 -2.02
C VAL A 159 -5.64 0.42 -0.56
N VAL A 160 -5.01 -0.72 -0.27
CA VAL A 160 -4.56 -1.10 1.08
C VAL A 160 -3.08 -1.41 1.03
N ASP A 161 -2.29 -0.76 1.88
CA ASP A 161 -0.85 -0.99 2.00
C ASP A 161 -0.42 -1.10 3.46
N GLU A 162 0.03 -2.29 3.83
CA GLU A 162 0.53 -2.64 5.17
C GLU A 162 2.05 -2.78 5.23
N TRP A 163 2.70 -2.53 4.09
CA TRP A 163 4.14 -2.71 3.89
C TRP A 163 4.90 -1.39 3.77
N ASP A 164 4.21 -0.26 3.96
CA ASP A 164 4.74 1.09 3.73
C ASP A 164 5.45 1.21 2.37
N THR A 165 4.83 0.66 1.32
CA THR A 165 5.44 0.51 0.00
C THR A 165 6.07 1.84 -0.48
N PRO A 166 7.39 1.89 -0.71
CA PRO A 166 8.08 3.11 -1.12
C PRO A 166 7.55 3.63 -2.45
N GLY A 167 7.29 4.93 -2.52
CA GLY A 167 6.84 5.60 -3.74
C GLY A 167 5.36 5.37 -4.10
N LEU A 168 4.61 4.52 -3.39
CA LEU A 168 3.21 4.23 -3.70
C LEU A 168 2.34 5.49 -3.79
N GLY A 169 2.41 6.39 -2.80
CA GLY A 169 1.64 7.63 -2.84
C GLY A 169 1.99 8.54 -4.02
N ALA A 170 3.24 8.52 -4.49
CA ALA A 170 3.66 9.28 -5.68
C ALA A 170 3.18 8.63 -6.98
N MET A 171 3.16 7.29 -7.03
CA MET A 171 2.60 6.53 -8.13
C MET A 171 1.10 6.78 -8.27
N LEU A 172 0.35 6.68 -7.17
CA LEU A 172 -1.10 6.96 -7.14
C LEU A 172 -1.39 8.40 -7.56
N ARG A 173 -0.63 9.37 -7.06
CA ARG A 173 -0.79 10.79 -7.45
C ARG A 173 -0.67 11.01 -8.96
N ARG A 174 0.18 10.24 -9.65
CA ARG A 174 0.41 10.33 -11.10
C ARG A 174 -0.49 9.41 -11.93
N ALA A 175 -1.49 8.76 -11.32
CA ALA A 175 -2.41 7.92 -12.06
C ALA A 175 -3.10 8.70 -13.20
N SER A 176 -3.35 8.04 -14.32
CA SER A 176 -4.23 8.56 -15.37
C SER A 176 -5.61 7.94 -15.25
N TRP A 177 -6.64 8.65 -15.68
CA TRP A 177 -8.03 8.17 -15.67
C TRP A 177 -8.62 8.22 -17.07
N ARG A 178 -9.47 7.23 -17.39
CA ARG A 178 -10.23 7.11 -18.64
C ARG A 178 -11.70 6.93 -18.34
#